data_AF-A0A286U7I7-F1
#
_entry.id   AF-A0A286U7I7-F1
#
_cell.length_a   1.000
_cell.length_b   1.000
_cell.length_c   1.000
_cell.angle_alpha   90.00
_cell.angle_beta   90.00
_cell.angle_gamma   90.00
#
_symmetry.space_group_name_H-M   'P 1'
#
loop_
_entity.id
_entity.type
_entity.pdbx_description
1 polymer ?
#
loop_
_entity_poly.entity_id
_entity_poly.type
_entity_poly.pdbx_seq_one_letter_code
_entity_poly.pdbx_strand_id
1 'polypeptide(L)'
;MSSVFSPSSAFLRATSPANFASIEAQFSAVEQSEGVSSRRSRWQIFQGANSVNDVIAMVPQDYRHVLREPLLGVAQTAKKANASRATIAKWEQHQAAGTFPSHLKSKAPKSNSPRDLGKHQKQRRHPML
;
A
#
# COMPACT_ATOMS: atom_id res chain seq x y z
N MET A 1 26.04 7.45 -37.34
CA MET A 1 25.78 8.22 -36.10
C MET A 1 24.91 7.36 -35.21
N SER A 2 25.47 6.71 -34.19
CA SER A 2 24.71 5.83 -33.28
C SER A 2 24.09 6.66 -32.16
N SER A 3 22.76 6.75 -32.17
CA SER A 3 21.96 7.32 -31.07
C SER A 3 22.12 6.45 -29.83
N VAL A 4 22.69 7.00 -28.75
CA VAL A 4 22.74 6.32 -27.45
C VAL A 4 21.34 6.42 -26.83
N PHE A 5 20.68 5.28 -26.68
CA PHE A 5 19.40 5.21 -25.97
C PHE A 5 19.60 5.64 -24.51
N SER A 6 19.04 6.78 -24.14
CA SER A 6 19.03 7.27 -22.76
C SER A 6 17.74 6.80 -22.08
N PRO A 7 17.76 5.73 -21.28
CA PRO A 7 16.57 5.31 -20.53
C PRO A 7 16.16 6.39 -19.52
N SER A 8 14.86 6.65 -19.41
CA SER A 8 14.31 7.57 -18.41
C SER A 8 14.64 7.11 -16.99
N SER A 9 14.95 8.06 -16.10
CA SER A 9 15.31 7.78 -14.70
C SER A 9 14.25 7.00 -13.91
N ALA A 10 12.98 7.14 -14.29
CA ALA A 10 11.87 6.35 -13.73
C ALA A 10 12.00 4.85 -14.06
N PHE A 11 12.46 4.52 -15.26
CA PHE A 11 12.68 3.14 -15.71
C PHE A 11 13.81 2.48 -14.91
N LEU A 12 14.92 3.20 -14.72
CA LEU A 12 16.07 2.71 -13.94
C LEU A 12 15.71 2.43 -12.46
N ARG A 13 14.84 3.25 -11.86
CA ARG A 13 14.34 3.02 -10.49
C ARG A 13 13.42 1.80 -10.38
N ALA A 14 12.62 1.53 -11.41
CA ALA A 14 11.67 0.44 -11.41
C ALA A 14 12.35 -0.93 -11.49
N THR A 15 13.51 -1.03 -12.15
CA THR A 15 14.18 -2.30 -12.40
C THR A 15 15.18 -2.72 -11.34
N SER A 16 15.82 -1.78 -10.62
CA SER A 16 16.73 -2.14 -9.51
C SER A 16 17.18 -0.92 -8.68
N PRO A 17 16.93 -0.90 -7.36
CA PRO A 17 17.49 0.11 -6.45
C PRO A 17 19.03 0.14 -6.43
N ALA A 18 19.69 -1.01 -6.63
CA ALA A 18 21.16 -1.13 -6.57
C ALA A 18 21.85 -0.51 -7.79
N ASN A 19 21.25 -0.63 -8.98
CA ASN A 19 21.79 -0.06 -10.20
C ASN A 19 21.60 1.46 -10.24
N PHE A 20 20.49 1.97 -9.68
CA PHE A 20 20.28 3.41 -9.53
C PHE A 20 21.34 4.08 -8.65
N ALA A 21 21.69 3.47 -7.52
CA ALA A 21 22.72 3.99 -6.62
C ALA A 21 24.11 4.09 -7.26
N SER A 22 24.41 3.20 -8.22
CA SER A 22 25.70 3.17 -8.93
C SER A 22 25.78 4.25 -10.02
N ILE A 23 24.67 4.50 -10.73
CA ILE A 23 24.58 5.54 -11.77
C ILE A 23 24.56 6.95 -11.13
N GLU A 24 23.87 7.13 -10.01
CA GLU A 24 23.87 8.41 -9.27
C GLU A 24 25.27 8.72 -8.70
N ALA A 25 26.06 7.70 -8.34
CA ALA A 25 27.45 7.87 -7.90
C ALA A 25 28.35 8.47 -8.99
N GLN A 26 28.20 8.01 -10.23
CA GLN A 26 28.98 8.50 -11.37
C GLN A 26 28.63 9.94 -11.71
N PHE A 27 27.36 10.34 -11.52
CA PHE A 27 26.92 11.72 -11.75
C PHE A 27 27.38 12.67 -10.63
N SER A 28 27.43 12.21 -9.38
CA SER A 28 27.95 13.02 -8.25
C SER A 28 29.47 13.22 -8.26
N ALA A 29 30.24 12.38 -8.97
CA ALA A 29 31.69 12.55 -9.05
C ALA A 29 32.12 13.76 -9.93
N VAL A 30 31.22 14.29 -10.77
CA VAL A 30 31.48 15.43 -11.67
C VAL A 30 31.26 16.79 -10.99
N GLU A 31 30.54 16.86 -9.86
CA GLU A 31 30.25 18.11 -9.13
C GLU A 31 30.87 18.10 -7.73
N GLN A 32 32.20 18.19 -7.63
CA GLN A 32 32.86 18.60 -6.39
C GLN A 32 32.98 20.13 -6.37
N SER A 33 31.94 20.80 -5.89
CA SER A 33 31.98 22.19 -5.46
C SER A 33 31.54 22.24 -3.99
N GLU A 34 32.45 22.72 -3.15
CA GLU A 34 32.28 23.04 -1.73
C GLU A 34 30.87 23.58 -1.41
N GLY A 35 30.15 22.92 -0.50
CA GLY A 35 28.89 23.42 0.08
C GLY A 35 27.63 22.59 -0.19
N VAL A 36 27.63 21.67 -1.15
CA VAL A 36 26.47 20.80 -1.40
C VAL A 36 26.74 19.42 -0.81
N SER A 37 26.39 19.22 0.46
CA SER A 37 26.23 17.88 1.04
C SER A 37 25.47 17.03 0.04
N SER A 38 26.19 16.07 -0.54
CA SER A 38 25.73 15.28 -1.68
C SER A 38 24.34 14.74 -1.37
N ARG A 39 23.39 14.90 -2.29
CA ARG A 39 21.99 14.46 -2.14
C ARG A 39 21.93 13.05 -1.52
N ARG A 40 22.88 12.20 -1.92
CA ARG A 40 23.12 10.85 -1.41
C ARG A 40 23.38 10.76 0.11
N SER A 41 24.24 11.61 0.66
CA SER A 41 24.54 11.65 2.10
C SER A 41 23.28 11.99 2.90
N ARG A 42 22.44 12.90 2.40
CA ARG A 42 21.13 13.19 3.03
C ARG A 42 20.17 12.01 2.94
N TRP A 43 20.08 11.36 1.77
CA TRP A 43 19.24 10.16 1.62
C TRP A 43 19.67 9.02 2.53
N GLN A 44 20.98 8.82 2.72
CA GLN A 44 21.51 7.77 3.58
C GLN A 44 21.11 7.97 5.05
N ILE A 45 21.04 9.22 5.51
CA ILE A 45 20.53 9.55 6.85
C ILE A 45 19.05 9.15 6.98
N PHE A 46 18.24 9.44 5.96
CA PHE A 46 16.82 9.05 5.96
C PHE A 46 16.60 7.53 5.85
N GLN A 47 17.52 6.77 5.27
CA GLN A 47 17.40 5.31 5.21
C GLN A 47 17.56 4.62 6.57
N GLY A 48 18.22 5.28 7.54
CA GLY A 48 18.34 4.79 8.91
C GLY A 48 17.13 5.09 9.79
N ALA A 49 16.19 5.92 9.34
CA ALA A 49 14.99 6.25 10.10
C ALA A 49 13.98 5.09 10.07
N ASN A 50 13.70 4.50 11.23
CA ASN A 50 12.75 3.39 11.37
C ASN A 50 11.35 3.85 11.77
N SER A 51 11.20 5.11 12.18
CA SER A 51 9.92 5.69 12.57
C SER A 51 9.74 7.11 12.02
N VAL A 52 8.48 7.54 11.93
CA VAL A 52 8.12 8.92 11.54
C VAL A 52 8.69 9.94 12.53
N ASN A 53 8.82 9.57 13.81
CA ASN A 53 9.42 10.43 14.83
C ASN A 53 10.90 10.68 14.57
N ASP A 54 11.63 9.69 14.07
CA ASP A 54 13.05 9.85 13.69
C ASP A 54 13.18 10.83 12.52
N VAL A 55 12.27 10.74 11.55
CA VAL A 55 12.21 11.69 10.42
C VAL A 55 11.90 13.10 10.91
N ILE A 56 10.95 13.26 11.84
CA ILE A 56 10.62 14.57 12.44
C ILE A 56 11.81 15.12 13.24
N ALA A 57 12.58 14.26 13.91
CA ALA A 57 13.78 14.66 14.64
C ALA A 57 14.91 15.15 13.71
N MET A 58 14.97 14.69 12.47
CA MET A 58 15.93 15.16 11.46
C MET A 58 15.56 16.54 10.87
N VAL A 59 14.31 16.99 11.03
CA VAL A 59 13.86 18.32 10.57
C VAL A 59 14.36 19.40 11.53
N PRO A 60 14.83 20.56 11.03
CA PRO A 60 15.21 21.69 11.89
C PRO A 60 14.06 22.12 12.80
N GLN A 61 14.40 22.51 14.04
CA GLN A 61 13.44 22.74 15.12
C GLN A 61 12.32 23.72 14.73
N ASP A 62 12.67 24.79 14.03
CA ASP A 62 11.74 25.85 13.62
C ASP A 62 10.63 25.35 12.70
N TYR A 63 10.83 24.25 11.96
CA TYR A 63 9.82 23.72 11.03
C TYR A 63 9.06 22.52 11.57
N ARG A 64 9.46 21.94 12.71
CA ARG A 64 8.85 20.72 13.25
C ARG A 64 7.36 20.90 13.55
N HIS A 65 6.96 22.05 14.07
CA HIS A 65 5.58 22.31 14.43
C HIS A 65 4.64 22.35 13.21
N VAL A 66 5.13 22.87 12.07
CA VAL A 66 4.37 22.92 10.81
C VAL A 66 4.35 21.55 10.12
N LEU A 67 5.47 20.83 10.13
CA LEU A 67 5.63 19.59 9.36
C LEU A 67 5.16 18.32 10.10
N ARG A 68 4.99 18.37 11.42
CA ARG A 68 4.58 17.21 12.22
C ARG A 68 3.26 16.60 11.75
N GLU A 69 2.21 17.41 11.64
CA GLU A 69 0.88 16.92 11.28
C GLU A 69 0.82 16.36 9.85
N PRO A 70 1.34 17.06 8.82
CA PRO A 70 1.42 16.49 7.47
C PRO A 70 2.20 15.18 7.40
N LEU A 71 3.35 15.07 8.08
CA LEU A 71 4.17 13.85 8.07
C LEU A 71 3.45 12.67 8.73
N LEU A 72 2.73 12.91 9.83
CA LEU A 72 1.90 11.88 10.46
C LEU A 72 0.75 11.45 9.54
N GLY A 73 0.08 12.40 8.86
CA GLY A 73 -0.98 12.10 7.90
C GLY A 73 -0.50 11.24 6.72
N VAL A 74 0.68 11.55 6.17
CA VAL A 74 1.31 10.73 5.12
C VAL A 74 1.59 9.32 5.62
N ALA A 75 2.14 9.18 6.84
CA ALA A 75 2.44 7.88 7.42
C ALA A 75 1.18 7.03 7.64
N GLN A 76 0.09 7.63 8.13
CA GLN A 76 -1.19 6.93 8.28
C GLN A 76 -1.74 6.45 6.93
N THR A 77 -1.61 7.28 5.90
CA THR A 77 -2.04 6.95 4.54
C THR A 77 -1.22 5.80 3.97
N ALA A 78 0.10 5.84 4.14
CA ALA A 78 0.99 4.75 3.74
C ALA A 78 0.68 3.44 4.47
N LYS A 79 0.38 3.50 5.78
CA LYS A 79 -0.02 2.34 6.57
C LYS A 79 -1.31 1.70 6.02
N LYS A 80 -2.32 2.52 5.70
CA LYS A 80 -3.57 2.05 5.08
C LYS A 80 -3.29 1.40 3.72
N ALA A 81 -2.52 2.06 2.86
CA ALA A 81 -2.17 1.54 1.54
C ALA A 81 -1.43 0.18 1.62
N ASN A 82 -0.48 0.03 2.54
CA ASN A 82 0.21 -1.25 2.75
C ASN A 82 -0.71 -2.34 3.28
N ALA A 83 -1.63 -2.02 4.20
CA ALA A 83 -2.63 -2.97 4.66
C ALA A 83 -3.53 -3.45 3.52
N SER A 84 -3.99 -2.53 2.65
CA SER A 84 -4.78 -2.87 1.46
C SER A 84 -4.02 -3.78 0.50
N ARG A 85 -2.75 -3.45 0.19
CA ARG A 85 -1.90 -4.30 -0.67
C ARG A 85 -1.69 -5.69 -0.08
N ALA A 86 -1.45 -5.79 1.23
CA ALA A 86 -1.31 -7.08 1.91
C ALA A 86 -2.60 -7.92 1.84
N THR A 87 -3.77 -7.27 1.94
CA THR A 87 -5.06 -7.95 1.76
C THR A 87 -5.24 -8.46 0.34
N ILE A 88 -4.93 -7.63 -0.67
CA ILE A 88 -5.00 -8.02 -2.08
C ILE A 88 -4.08 -9.22 -2.34
N ALA A 89 -2.82 -9.16 -1.90
CA ALA A 89 -1.87 -10.25 -2.07
C ALA A 89 -2.37 -11.57 -1.42
N LYS A 90 -2.99 -11.48 -0.23
CA LYS A 90 -3.61 -12.66 0.40
C LYS A 90 -4.79 -13.19 -0.42
N TRP A 91 -5.60 -12.31 -1.00
CA TRP A 91 -6.75 -12.71 -1.82
C TRP A 91 -6.30 -13.36 -3.13
N GLU A 92 -5.28 -12.81 -3.78
CA GLU A 92 -4.64 -13.42 -4.96
C GLU A 92 -4.08 -14.81 -4.63
N GLN A 93 -3.43 -14.97 -3.47
CA GLN A 93 -2.93 -16.28 -3.01
C GLN A 93 -4.08 -17.29 -2.80
N HIS A 94 -5.17 -16.87 -2.17
CA HIS A 94 -6.35 -17.73 -1.97
C HIS A 94 -7.02 -18.09 -3.31
N GLN A 95 -7.12 -17.13 -4.23
CA GLN A 95 -7.64 -17.35 -5.57
C GLN A 95 -6.80 -18.36 -6.35
N ALA A 96 -5.47 -18.24 -6.32
CA ALA A 96 -4.56 -19.19 -6.96
C ALA A 96 -4.65 -20.59 -6.35
N ALA A 97 -4.86 -20.68 -5.03
CA ALA A 97 -5.05 -21.95 -4.33
C ALA A 97 -6.46 -22.55 -4.47
N GLY A 98 -7.41 -21.85 -5.10
CA GLY A 98 -8.82 -22.26 -5.17
C GLY A 98 -9.51 -22.33 -3.80
N THR A 99 -8.98 -21.62 -2.79
CA THR A 99 -9.51 -21.58 -1.42
C THR A 99 -10.12 -20.22 -1.12
N PHE A 100 -10.95 -20.12 -0.07
CA PHE A 100 -11.48 -18.84 0.40
C PHE A 100 -10.82 -18.42 1.70
N PRO A 101 -10.62 -17.10 1.93
CA PRO A 101 -10.20 -16.57 3.23
C PRO A 101 -11.11 -17.07 4.36
N SER A 102 -10.52 -17.44 5.50
CA SER A 102 -11.21 -18.12 6.62
C SER A 102 -12.42 -17.37 7.22
N HIS A 103 -12.47 -16.05 7.06
CA HIS A 103 -13.55 -15.19 7.56
C HIS A 103 -14.72 -15.07 6.56
N LEU A 104 -14.55 -15.53 5.31
CA LEU A 104 -15.63 -15.65 4.35
C LEU A 104 -16.29 -17.02 4.52
N LYS A 105 -17.53 -17.03 5.04
CA LYS A 105 -18.32 -18.26 5.16
C LYS A 105 -18.68 -18.75 3.76
N SER A 106 -18.27 -19.97 3.42
CA SER A 106 -18.59 -20.64 2.14
C SER A 106 -20.08 -20.89 1.91
N LYS A 107 -20.90 -20.80 2.96
CA LYS A 107 -22.35 -20.94 2.88
C LYS A 107 -23.01 -19.59 2.66
N ALA A 108 -23.71 -19.45 1.54
CA ALA A 108 -24.65 -18.36 1.32
C ALA A 108 -25.60 -18.24 2.52
N PRO A 109 -25.84 -17.03 3.07
CA PRO A 109 -26.83 -16.86 4.11
C PRO A 109 -28.18 -17.35 3.60
N LYS A 110 -28.85 -18.24 4.34
CA LYS A 110 -30.23 -18.65 4.05
C LYS A 110 -31.08 -17.38 4.05
N SER A 111 -31.45 -16.92 2.86
CA SER A 111 -32.40 -15.82 2.71
C SER A 111 -33.75 -16.31 3.23
N ASN A 112 -34.11 -15.93 4.45
CA ASN A 112 -35.49 -16.06 4.93
C ASN A 112 -36.33 -15.01 4.20
N SER A 113 -36.59 -15.23 2.92
CA SER A 113 -37.54 -14.41 2.17
C SER A 113 -38.94 -14.75 2.70
N PRO A 114 -39.76 -13.78 3.14
CA PRO A 114 -41.09 -14.04 3.72
C PRO A 114 -42.13 -14.57 2.71
N ARG A 115 -41.71 -14.95 1.50
CA ARG A 115 -42.56 -15.52 0.45
C ARG A 115 -42.96 -16.98 0.68
N ASP A 116 -42.51 -17.60 1.76
CA ASP A 116 -42.81 -19.00 2.10
C ASP A 116 -43.82 -19.16 3.26
N LEU A 117 -44.63 -18.13 3.53
CA LEU A 117 -45.77 -18.20 4.47
C LEU A 117 -47.11 -18.54 3.79
N GLY A 118 -47.07 -19.11 2.57
CA GLY A 118 -48.24 -19.24 1.70
C GLY A 118 -48.80 -20.65 1.47
N LYS A 119 -48.36 -21.69 2.20
CA LYS A 119 -48.76 -23.08 1.89
C LYS A 119 -49.10 -23.97 3.10
N HIS A 120 -49.84 -23.48 4.09
CA HIS A 120 -50.45 -24.39 5.08
C HIS A 120 -51.87 -24.04 5.56
N GLN A 121 -52.59 -23.15 4.87
CA GLN A 121 -53.99 -22.84 5.20
C GLN A 121 -54.98 -23.43 4.18
N LYS A 122 -55.03 -24.76 4.07
CA LYS A 122 -56.12 -25.43 3.34
C LYS A 122 -56.41 -26.83 3.88
N GLN A 123 -56.83 -26.95 5.14
CA GLN A 123 -57.50 -28.18 5.59
C GLN A 123 -58.27 -28.02 6.92
N ARG A 124 -59.34 -27.23 6.93
CA ARG A 124 -60.49 -27.45 7.85
C ARG A 124 -61.78 -26.91 7.22
N ARG A 125 -62.40 -27.69 6.33
CA ARG A 125 -63.85 -27.61 6.11
C ARG A 125 -64.47 -28.80 6.82
N HIS A 126 -65.19 -28.55 7.91
CA HIS A 126 -66.11 -29.53 8.47
C HIS A 126 -67.39 -29.54 7.62
N PRO A 127 -68.00 -30.71 7.36
CA PRO A 127 -69.36 -30.77 6.86
C PRO A 127 -70.35 -30.50 8.01
N MET A 128 -71.30 -29.59 7.79
CA MET A 128 -72.51 -29.50 8.63
C MET A 128 -73.57 -30.45 8.07
N LEU A 129 -74.10 -31.30 8.95
CA LEU A 129 -75.47 -31.80 8.89
C LEU A 129 -76.39 -30.72 9.49
#